data_AF-A0A960ZA48-F1
#
_entry.id   AF-A0A960ZA48-F1
#
_cell.length_a   1.000
_cell.length_b   1.000
_cell.length_c   1.000
_cell.angle_alpha   90.00
_cell.angle_beta   90.00
_cell.angle_gamma   90.00
#
_symmetry.space_group_name_H-M   'P 1'
#
loop_
_entity.id
_entity.type
_entity.pdbx_description
1 polymer ?
#
loop_
_entity_poly.entity_id
_entity_poly.type
_entity_poly.pdbx_seq_one_letter_code
_entity_poly.pdbx_strand_id
1 'polypeptide(L)'
;MKKIIFFVFCLIFFLYCHYNSSAKEEKDLYIKSLLFSKGSSNAIQCNGTVSFSSLSAVGIQTSCGSCHGSGIATAGVDISSYSSLSGFLQPNLPDNSTLYLVLIPGGKMNQYTNSNLTNTIYCWIKGGAIQ
;
A
#
# COMPACT_ATOMS: atom_id res chain seq x y z
N MET A 1 -14.43 -2.94 -71.10
CA MET A 1 -13.62 -2.46 -69.95
C MET A 1 -14.49 -2.40 -68.71
N LYS A 2 -13.96 -2.86 -67.56
CA LYS A 2 -14.26 -2.33 -66.22
C LYS A 2 -15.50 -2.83 -65.43
N LYS A 3 -15.89 -4.12 -65.42
CA LYS A 3 -16.86 -4.62 -64.40
C LYS A 3 -16.62 -6.02 -63.80
N ILE A 4 -15.46 -6.66 -64.03
CA ILE A 4 -15.12 -7.96 -63.42
C ILE A 4 -13.76 -7.87 -62.68
N ILE A 5 -13.49 -6.74 -62.03
CA ILE A 5 -12.29 -6.53 -61.19
C ILE A 5 -12.72 -5.86 -59.88
N PHE A 6 -13.83 -6.30 -59.30
CA PHE A 6 -14.23 -5.85 -57.97
C PHE A 6 -14.57 -6.99 -57.00
N PHE A 7 -14.59 -8.23 -57.48
CA PHE A 7 -14.92 -9.40 -56.64
C PHE A 7 -13.69 -10.20 -56.18
N VAL A 8 -12.48 -9.86 -56.65
CA VAL A 8 -11.22 -10.55 -56.29
C VAL A 8 -10.34 -9.68 -55.39
N PHE A 9 -10.95 -8.78 -54.59
CA PHE A 9 -10.22 -8.05 -53.55
C PHE A 9 -10.68 -8.41 -52.13
N CYS A 10 -11.72 -9.25 -52.00
CA CYS A 10 -12.24 -9.67 -50.70
C CYS A 10 -11.68 -11.03 -50.21
N LEU A 11 -10.94 -11.76 -51.04
CA LEU A 11 -10.48 -13.13 -50.74
C LEU A 11 -9.00 -13.28 -50.37
N ILE A 12 -8.23 -12.19 -50.30
CA ILE A 12 -6.78 -12.25 -49.99
C ILE A 12 -6.48 -11.74 -48.55
N PHE A 13 -7.47 -11.19 -47.84
CA PHE A 13 -7.30 -10.76 -46.45
C PHE A 13 -7.51 -11.86 -45.41
N PHE A 14 -7.95 -13.07 -45.81
CA PHE A 14 -8.22 -14.17 -44.89
C PHE A 14 -7.06 -15.15 -44.66
N LEU A 15 -5.85 -14.88 -45.16
CA LEU A 15 -4.69 -15.80 -45.03
C LEU A 15 -3.47 -15.21 -44.30
N TYR A 16 -3.59 -14.06 -43.63
CA TYR A 16 -2.50 -13.46 -42.85
C TYR A 16 -2.71 -13.45 -41.33
N CYS A 17 -3.51 -14.38 -40.78
CA CYS A 17 -3.31 -14.77 -39.39
C CYS A 17 -2.22 -15.85 -39.34
N HIS A 18 -0.96 -15.42 -39.39
CA HIS A 18 0.16 -16.23 -38.93
C HIS A 18 -0.02 -16.40 -37.41
N TYR A 19 -0.60 -17.53 -37.01
CA TYR A 19 -0.67 -17.94 -35.61
C TYR A 19 0.74 -18.35 -35.15
N ASN A 20 1.53 -17.36 -34.77
CA ASN A 20 2.71 -17.58 -33.95
C ASN A 20 2.25 -17.66 -32.49
N SER A 21 2.01 -18.88 -32.01
CA SER A 21 1.87 -19.15 -30.59
C SER A 21 3.24 -19.00 -29.93
N SER A 22 3.51 -17.84 -29.33
CA SER A 22 4.66 -17.61 -28.44
C SER A 22 4.51 -18.33 -27.08
N ALA A 23 3.93 -19.52 -27.06
CA ALA A 23 3.75 -20.31 -25.84
C ALA A 23 5.00 -21.13 -25.51
N LYS A 24 6.21 -20.53 -25.50
CA LYS A 24 7.44 -21.25 -25.07
C LYS A 24 8.48 -20.43 -24.31
N GLU A 25 8.32 -19.12 -24.14
CA GLU A 25 9.39 -18.28 -23.54
C GLU A 25 8.92 -17.37 -22.38
N GLU A 26 7.77 -17.66 -21.76
CA GLU A 26 7.23 -16.86 -20.65
C GLU A 26 7.37 -17.52 -19.27
N LYS A 27 7.71 -18.81 -19.22
CA LYS A 27 7.80 -19.54 -17.94
C LYS A 27 8.97 -19.09 -17.07
N ASP A 28 10.07 -18.66 -17.68
CA ASP A 28 11.25 -18.22 -16.94
C ASP A 28 11.09 -16.82 -16.31
N LEU A 29 10.27 -15.95 -16.91
CA LEU A 29 9.97 -14.63 -16.35
C LEU A 29 8.97 -14.70 -15.19
N TYR A 30 7.97 -15.57 -15.27
CA TYR A 30 7.02 -15.79 -14.19
C TYR A 30 7.65 -16.51 -12.99
N ILE A 31 8.52 -17.49 -13.23
CA ILE A 31 9.26 -18.15 -12.15
C ILE A 31 10.28 -17.17 -11.53
N LYS A 32 10.95 -16.32 -12.32
CA LYS A 32 11.82 -15.26 -11.78
C LYS A 32 11.04 -14.23 -10.95
N SER A 33 9.82 -13.84 -11.32
CA SER A 33 9.00 -12.91 -10.52
C SER A 33 8.43 -13.57 -9.25
N LEU A 34 8.07 -14.85 -9.30
CA LEU A 34 7.67 -15.61 -8.11
C LEU A 34 8.83 -15.85 -7.14
N LEU A 35 10.03 -16.11 -7.65
CA LEU A 35 11.24 -16.26 -6.82
C LEU A 35 11.74 -14.92 -6.27
N PHE A 36 11.55 -13.80 -7.00
CA PHE A 36 11.78 -12.45 -6.47
C PHE A 36 10.73 -12.03 -5.43
N SER A 37 9.53 -12.59 -5.48
CA SER A 37 8.47 -12.36 -4.49
C SER A 37 8.67 -13.18 -3.20
N LYS A 38 9.45 -14.28 -3.26
CA LYS A 38 9.70 -15.17 -2.12
C LYS A 38 10.97 -14.87 -1.32
N GLY A 39 11.63 -13.74 -1.61
CA GLY A 39 12.80 -13.28 -0.86
C GLY A 39 12.71 -11.78 -0.63
N SER A 40 12.27 -11.40 0.58
CA SER A 40 12.21 -10.00 1.07
C SER A 40 10.90 -9.24 0.78
N SER A 41 9.75 -9.85 1.07
CA SER A 41 8.80 -9.07 1.87
C SER A 41 9.39 -9.03 3.28
N ASN A 42 10.01 -7.90 3.64
CA ASN A 42 10.28 -7.62 5.05
C ASN A 42 8.92 -7.42 5.72
N ALA A 43 8.22 -8.53 6.00
CA ALA A 43 6.99 -8.50 6.76
C ALA A 43 7.31 -7.78 8.07
N ILE A 44 6.56 -6.72 8.39
CA ILE A 44 6.79 -5.93 9.59
C ILE A 44 6.71 -6.89 10.78
N GLN A 45 7.85 -7.08 11.47
CA GLN A 45 7.94 -7.93 12.65
C GLN A 45 7.53 -7.10 13.87
N CYS A 46 6.47 -7.55 14.54
CA CYS A 46 5.98 -6.91 15.75
C CYS A 46 6.49 -7.69 16.95
N ASN A 47 7.64 -7.26 17.47
CA ASN A 47 8.26 -7.90 18.62
C ASN A 47 7.82 -7.20 19.90
N GLY A 48 7.18 -7.96 20.78
CA GLY A 48 6.71 -7.47 22.06
C GLY A 48 5.46 -6.60 21.97
N THR A 49 5.10 -6.05 23.13
CA THR A 49 3.89 -5.27 23.32
C THR A 49 4.20 -3.79 23.15
N VAL A 50 3.57 -3.15 22.18
CA VAL A 50 3.67 -1.69 21.95
C VAL A 50 2.45 -1.02 22.55
N SER A 51 2.64 0.04 23.33
CA SER A 51 1.58 0.88 23.92
C SER A 51 1.47 2.24 23.23
N PHE A 52 0.38 2.97 23.46
CA PHE A 52 0.23 4.35 22.97
C PHE A 52 1.35 5.25 23.48
N SER A 53 1.74 5.10 24.75
CA SER A 53 2.87 5.84 25.34
C SER A 53 4.20 5.59 24.63
N SER A 54 4.38 4.41 24.02
CA SER A 54 5.59 4.05 23.28
C SER A 54 5.73 4.82 21.95
N LEU A 55 4.64 5.37 21.41
CA LEU A 55 4.66 6.12 20.15
C LEU A 55 5.43 7.44 20.27
N SER A 56 5.45 8.03 21.46
CA SER A 56 6.24 9.24 21.74
C SER A 56 7.74 9.00 21.54
N ALA A 57 8.24 7.82 21.92
CA ALA A 57 9.64 7.46 21.79
C ALA A 57 10.10 7.34 20.32
N VAL A 58 9.17 7.04 19.41
CA VAL A 58 9.44 6.96 17.96
C VAL A 58 9.06 8.25 17.22
N GLY A 59 8.76 9.32 17.95
CA GLY A 59 8.67 10.68 17.41
C GLY A 59 7.30 11.08 16.89
N ILE A 60 6.20 10.42 17.29
CA ILE A 60 4.86 10.79 16.82
C ILE A 60 4.53 12.28 17.08
N GLN A 61 4.94 12.81 18.25
CA GLN A 61 4.72 14.22 18.60
C GLN A 61 5.61 15.17 17.79
N THR A 62 6.88 14.79 17.54
CA THR A 62 7.80 15.60 16.74
C THR A 62 7.36 15.67 15.28
N SER A 63 6.92 14.55 14.72
CA SER A 63 6.50 14.44 13.32
C SER A 63 5.13 15.04 13.04
N CYS A 64 4.19 14.94 13.98
CA CYS A 64 2.78 15.25 13.72
C CYS A 64 2.20 16.31 14.67
N GLY A 65 2.78 16.53 15.85
CA GLY A 65 2.19 17.30 16.94
C GLY A 65 2.05 18.81 16.67
N SER A 66 2.83 19.37 15.73
CA SER A 66 2.66 20.77 15.32
C SER A 66 1.33 21.04 14.62
N CYS A 67 0.74 20.02 14.00
CA CYS A 67 -0.53 20.11 13.27
C CYS A 67 -1.64 19.25 13.89
N HIS A 68 -1.29 18.26 14.71
CA HIS A 68 -2.21 17.29 15.33
C HIS A 68 -2.08 17.24 16.86
N GLY A 69 -1.59 18.31 17.49
CA GLY A 69 -1.43 18.38 18.95
C GLY A 69 -2.70 18.79 19.70
N SER A 70 -2.61 18.83 21.03
CA SER A 70 -3.69 19.32 21.89
C SER A 70 -4.07 20.75 21.51
N GLY A 71 -5.33 20.97 21.13
CA GLY A 71 -5.84 22.28 20.70
C GLY A 71 -5.49 22.65 19.26
N ILE A 72 -4.75 21.81 18.53
CA ILE A 72 -4.40 21.97 17.12
C ILE A 72 -4.70 20.65 16.40
N ALA A 73 -5.97 20.44 16.07
CA ALA A 73 -6.45 19.20 15.45
C ALA A 73 -6.71 19.42 13.95
N THR A 74 -5.65 19.51 13.15
CA THR A 74 -5.78 19.66 11.68
C THR A 74 -6.60 18.48 11.13
N ALA A 75 -7.58 18.79 10.29
CA ALA A 75 -8.54 17.82 9.77
C ALA A 75 -9.29 17.02 10.87
N GLY A 76 -9.41 17.58 12.08
CA GLY A 76 -10.11 16.98 13.21
C GLY A 76 -9.37 15.86 13.92
N VAL A 77 -8.08 15.64 13.63
CA VAL A 77 -7.26 14.59 14.25
C VAL A 77 -6.34 15.19 15.31
N ASP A 78 -6.43 14.66 16.52
CA ASP A 78 -5.57 15.00 17.67
C ASP A 78 -4.85 13.73 18.18
N ILE A 79 -3.52 13.78 18.21
CA ILE A 79 -2.63 12.69 18.63
C ILE A 79 -2.12 12.85 20.07
N SER A 80 -2.57 13.86 20.81
CA SER A 80 -2.10 14.14 22.18
C SER A 80 -2.61 13.12 23.20
N SER A 81 -3.70 12.42 22.89
CA SER A 81 -4.29 11.41 23.77
C SER A 81 -4.80 10.19 23.01
N TYR A 82 -4.79 9.04 23.68
CA TYR A 82 -5.38 7.81 23.13
C TYR A 82 -6.86 7.99 22.81
N SER A 83 -7.62 8.64 23.70
CA SER A 83 -9.06 8.88 23.52
C SER A 83 -9.35 9.68 22.25
N SER A 84 -8.57 10.74 21.99
CA SER A 84 -8.71 11.55 20.77
C SER A 84 -8.41 10.74 19.50
N LEU A 85 -7.44 9.83 19.58
CA LEU A 85 -6.96 9.07 18.43
C LEU A 85 -7.78 7.81 18.16
N SER A 86 -8.43 7.25 19.18
CA SER A 86 -9.11 5.94 19.15
C SER A 86 -10.15 5.81 18.04
N GLY A 87 -10.83 6.90 17.66
CA GLY A 87 -11.80 6.91 16.56
C GLY A 87 -11.21 6.72 15.16
N PHE A 88 -9.89 6.81 15.00
CA PHE A 88 -9.18 6.64 13.73
C PHE A 88 -8.49 5.27 13.60
N LEU A 89 -8.75 4.38 14.55
CA LEU A 89 -8.10 3.08 14.69
C LEU A 89 -9.15 1.98 14.73
N GLN A 90 -8.80 0.83 14.17
CA GLN A 90 -9.48 -0.42 14.38
C GLN A 90 -8.50 -1.40 15.03
N PRO A 91 -8.65 -1.72 16.33
CA PRO A 91 -7.78 -2.65 17.02
C PRO A 91 -7.61 -3.97 16.27
N ASN A 92 -6.37 -4.47 16.22
CA ASN A 92 -5.94 -5.68 15.50
C ASN A 92 -5.99 -5.59 13.96
N LEU A 93 -6.50 -4.49 13.39
CA LEU A 93 -6.71 -4.33 11.94
C LEU A 93 -6.04 -3.03 11.46
N PRO A 94 -4.70 -3.01 11.35
CA PRO A 94 -3.96 -1.83 10.88
C PRO A 94 -4.40 -1.39 9.48
N ASP A 95 -4.66 -2.33 8.58
CA ASP A 95 -5.06 -2.02 7.19
C ASP A 95 -6.48 -1.43 7.09
N ASN A 96 -7.27 -1.48 8.16
CA ASN A 96 -8.57 -0.80 8.26
C ASN A 96 -8.51 0.48 9.09
N SER A 97 -7.35 0.81 9.65
CA SER A 97 -7.19 1.96 10.53
C SER A 97 -6.78 3.18 9.73
N THR A 98 -7.61 4.23 9.74
CA THR A 98 -7.31 5.49 9.03
C THR A 98 -5.94 6.04 9.42
N LEU A 99 -5.56 5.96 10.70
CA LEU A 99 -4.23 6.40 11.15
C LEU A 99 -3.10 5.73 10.37
N TYR A 100 -3.16 4.41 10.16
CA TYR A 100 -2.11 3.70 9.43
C TYR A 100 -2.16 3.99 7.93
N LEU A 101 -3.36 4.00 7.35
CA LEU A 101 -3.58 4.22 5.92
C LEU A 101 -3.07 5.58 5.42
N VAL A 102 -3.08 6.62 6.26
CA VAL A 102 -2.53 7.93 5.86
C VAL A 102 -1.01 7.99 5.92
N LEU A 103 -0.35 7.04 6.59
CA LEU A 103 1.11 7.03 6.83
C LEU A 103 1.88 6.10 5.88
N ILE A 104 1.21 5.14 5.23
CA ILE A 104 1.86 4.24 4.26
C ILE A 104 2.21 4.95 2.95
N PRO A 105 3.10 4.38 2.10
CA PRO A 105 3.39 4.93 0.78
C PRO A 105 2.13 5.27 -0.03
N GLY A 106 2.02 6.53 -0.48
CA GLY A 106 0.85 7.06 -1.18
C GLY A 106 -0.24 7.67 -0.27
N GLY A 107 -0.13 7.47 1.04
CA GLY A 107 -0.99 8.11 2.04
C GLY A 107 -0.73 9.61 2.18
N LYS A 108 -1.76 10.36 2.62
CA LYS A 108 -1.71 11.84 2.68
C LYS A 108 -0.63 12.39 3.61
N MET A 109 -0.24 11.63 4.63
CA MET A 109 0.73 12.00 5.65
C MET A 109 2.08 11.27 5.51
N ASN A 110 2.26 10.47 4.46
CA ASN A 110 3.47 9.69 4.22
C ASN A 110 4.76 10.54 4.21
N GLN A 111 4.68 11.78 3.72
CA GLN A 111 5.83 12.69 3.66
C GLN A 111 6.32 13.18 5.05
N TYR A 112 5.49 13.04 6.09
CA TYR A 112 5.80 13.50 7.45
C TYR A 112 6.18 12.37 8.41
N THR A 113 6.22 11.14 7.91
CA THR A 113 6.58 9.94 8.69
C THR A 113 7.86 9.30 8.16
N ASN A 114 8.31 8.27 8.85
CA ASN A 114 9.41 7.41 8.44
C ASN A 114 9.03 5.94 8.73
N SER A 115 9.83 5.00 8.23
CA SER A 115 9.54 3.57 8.40
C SER A 115 9.48 3.14 9.86
N ASN A 116 10.29 3.73 10.76
CA ASN A 116 10.28 3.38 12.18
C ASN A 116 8.95 3.76 12.84
N LEU A 117 8.47 4.99 12.62
CA LEU A 117 7.20 5.48 13.14
C LEU A 117 6.02 4.68 12.54
N THR A 118 5.99 4.52 11.22
CA THR A 118 4.92 3.79 10.52
C THR A 118 4.87 2.32 10.95
N ASN A 119 6.01 1.64 11.09
CA ASN A 119 6.05 0.24 11.54
C ASN A 119 5.65 0.09 13.01
N THR A 120 6.03 1.05 13.87
CA THR A 120 5.63 1.02 15.29
C THR A 120 4.13 1.23 15.44
N ILE A 121 3.53 2.16 14.67
CA ILE A 121 2.08 2.37 14.64
C ILE A 121 1.37 1.11 14.12
N TYR A 122 1.88 0.49 13.05
CA TYR A 122 1.36 -0.78 12.55
C TYR A 122 1.33 -1.84 13.66
N CYS A 123 2.45 -2.03 14.36
CA CYS A 123 2.57 -3.04 15.41
C CYS A 123 1.72 -2.75 16.64
N TRP A 124 1.62 -1.48 17.02
CA TRP A 124 0.72 -1.03 18.07
C TRP A 124 -0.74 -1.37 17.76
N ILE A 125 -1.22 -1.01 16.56
CA ILE A 125 -2.60 -1.30 16.15
C ILE A 125 -2.83 -2.81 16.04
N LYS A 126 -1.88 -3.54 15.42
CA LYS A 126 -1.93 -5.00 15.28
C LYS A 126 -1.97 -5.72 16.64
N GLY A 127 -1.31 -5.16 17.65
CA GLY A 127 -1.34 -5.64 19.04
C GLY A 127 -2.58 -5.23 19.83
N GLY A 128 -3.60 -4.67 19.18
CA GLY A 128 -4.86 -4.28 19.80
C GLY A 128 -4.96 -2.82 20.19
N ALA A 129 -4.03 -1.97 19.75
CA ALA A 129 -3.99 -0.54 20.06
C ALA A 129 -4.12 -0.28 21.57
N ILE A 130 -3.29 -0.94 22.38
CA ILE A 130 -3.33 -0.80 23.84
C ILE A 130 -2.83 0.58 24.27
N GLN A 131 -3.40 1.12 25.35
CA GLN A 131 -3.04 2.44 25.88
C GLN A 131 -1.66 2.41 26.57
#